data_AF-A0A832UJW4-F1
#
_entry.id   AF-A0A832UJW4-F1
#
_cell.length_a   1.000
_cell.length_b   1.000
_cell.length_c   1.000
_cell.angle_alpha   90.00
_cell.angle_beta   90.00
_cell.angle_gamma   90.00
#
_symmetry.space_group_name_H-M   'P 1'
#
loop_
_entity.id
_entity.type
_entity.pdbx_description
1 polymer ?
#
loop_
_entity_poly.entity_id
_entity_poly.type
_entity_poly.pdbx_seq_one_letter_code
_entity_poly.pdbx_strand_id
1 'polypeptide(L)'
;MILAISILTGDISLIIPSMLFIGILLGLMKKVTMNELLVCSIIAFVIGSIIAMIVSLINVYYSEGGLYAIAVIQYSWIYIAYYTFIGTVGSAIGYYLREEIEN
;
A
#
# COMPACT_ATOMS: atom_id res chain seq x y z
N MET A 1 -2.34 -9.46 -7.77
CA MET A 1 -3.75 -9.40 -8.18
C MET A 1 -4.34 -8.01 -7.98
N ILE A 2 -4.13 -7.35 -6.83
CA ILE A 2 -4.71 -6.03 -6.52
C ILE A 2 -4.21 -4.91 -7.47
N LEU A 3 -2.90 -4.83 -7.73
CA LEU A 3 -2.32 -3.89 -8.72
C LEU A 3 -2.70 -4.24 -10.17
N ALA A 4 -2.69 -5.53 -10.51
CA ALA A 4 -3.09 -6.01 -11.82
C ALA A 4 -4.57 -5.74 -12.12
N ILE A 5 -5.48 -6.02 -11.18
CA ILE A 5 -6.91 -5.74 -11.30
C ILE A 5 -7.14 -4.24 -11.39
N SER A 6 -6.54 -3.42 -10.54
CA SER A 6 -6.74 -1.96 -10.62
C SER A 6 -6.20 -1.35 -11.92
N ILE A 7 -5.15 -1.92 -12.52
CA ILE A 7 -4.64 -1.50 -13.83
C ILE A 7 -5.51 -2.03 -14.98
N LEU A 8 -5.98 -3.29 -14.92
CA LEU A 8 -6.76 -3.96 -15.99
C LEU A 8 -8.26 -3.61 -15.97
N THR A 9 -8.83 -3.37 -14.79
CA THR A 9 -10.27 -3.06 -14.61
C THR A 9 -10.53 -1.59 -14.27
N GLY A 10 -9.49 -0.82 -13.93
CA GLY A 10 -9.64 0.58 -13.48
C GLY A 10 -10.28 0.74 -12.10
N ASP A 11 -10.62 -0.36 -11.42
CA ASP A 11 -11.36 -0.31 -10.16
C ASP A 11 -10.40 -0.21 -8.97
N ILE A 12 -10.20 1.03 -8.51
CA ILE A 12 -9.31 1.41 -7.40
C ILE A 12 -10.10 1.58 -6.08
N SER A 13 -11.43 1.43 -6.13
CA SER A 13 -12.37 1.83 -5.08
C SER A 13 -12.09 1.18 -3.72
N LEU A 14 -11.63 -0.07 -3.71
CA LEU A 14 -11.33 -0.84 -2.49
C LEU A 14 -9.89 -0.68 -2.00
N ILE A 15 -8.95 -0.29 -2.86
CA ILE A 15 -7.52 -0.32 -2.51
C ILE A 15 -7.16 0.83 -1.58
N ILE A 16 -7.66 2.02 -1.88
CA ILE A 16 -7.38 3.23 -1.08
C ILE A 16 -7.92 3.07 0.36
N PRO A 17 -9.20 2.69 0.57
CA PRO A 17 -9.71 2.46 1.93
C PRO A 17 -8.96 1.35 2.66
N SER A 18 -8.56 0.28 1.96
CA SER A 18 -7.82 -0.83 2.56
C SER A 18 -6.43 -0.39 3.05
N MET A 19 -5.69 0.36 2.23
CA MET A 19 -4.36 0.88 2.61
C MET A 19 -4.46 1.84 3.80
N LEU A 20 -5.47 2.70 3.81
CA LEU A 20 -5.72 3.63 4.90
C LEU A 20 -6.04 2.89 6.20
N PHE A 21 -6.90 1.86 6.13
CA PHE A 21 -7.25 1.03 7.28
C PHE A 21 -6.06 0.25 7.85
N ILE A 22 -5.24 -0.36 6.98
CA ILE A 22 -4.00 -1.04 7.40
C ILE A 22 -3.04 -0.05 8.06
N GLY A 23 -2.92 1.16 7.51
CA GLY A 23 -2.15 2.24 8.11
C GLY A 23 -2.62 2.55 9.53
N ILE A 24 -3.93 2.75 9.72
CA ILE A 24 -4.52 3.03 11.03
C ILE A 24 -4.19 1.93 12.05
N LEU A 25 -4.33 0.66 11.67
CA LEU A 25 -3.98 -0.46 12.54
C LEU A 25 -2.50 -0.44 12.93
N LEU A 26 -1.61 -0.14 11.98
CA LEU A 26 -0.17 -0.02 12.26
C LEU A 26 0.11 1.08 13.30
N GLY A 27 -0.53 2.24 13.18
CA GLY A 27 -0.38 3.35 14.13
C GLY A 27 -0.92 3.04 15.53
N LEU A 28 -2.06 2.34 15.59
CA LEU A 28 -2.67 1.90 16.85
C LEU A 28 -1.78 0.87 17.58
N MET A 29 -1.24 -0.11 16.85
CA MET A 29 -0.51 -1.23 17.45
C MET A 29 0.91 -0.84 17.90
N LYS A 30 1.56 0.07 17.19
CA LYS A 30 3.00 0.29 17.35
C LYS A 30 3.31 1.43 18.33
N LYS A 31 3.58 1.09 19.59
CA LYS A 31 3.91 2.01 20.69
C LYS A 31 5.32 2.63 20.58
N VAL A 32 5.51 3.48 19.59
CA VAL A 32 6.75 4.22 19.32
C VAL A 32 6.43 5.69 19.08
N THR A 33 7.47 6.53 18.97
CA THR A 33 7.32 7.95 18.62
C THR A 33 6.77 8.13 17.20
N MET A 34 6.12 9.26 16.93
CA MET A 34 5.55 9.57 15.61
C MET A 34 6.58 9.44 14.48
N ASN A 35 7.79 9.98 14.67
CA ASN A 35 8.84 9.94 13.65
C ASN A 35 9.26 8.50 13.31
N GLU A 36 9.44 7.65 14.32
CA GLU A 36 9.79 6.23 14.13
C GLU A 36 8.65 5.45 13.47
N LEU A 37 7.40 5.77 13.83
CA LEU A 37 6.23 5.17 13.21
C LEU A 37 6.18 5.50 11.71
N LEU A 38 6.32 6.76 11.34
CA LEU A 38 6.25 7.21 9.94
C LEU A 38 7.35 6.55 9.10
N VAL A 39 8.60 6.54 9.58
CA VAL A 39 9.71 5.90 8.88
C VAL A 39 9.45 4.40 8.67
N CYS A 40 9.01 3.70 9.72
CA CYS A 40 8.69 2.28 9.58
C CYS A 40 7.48 2.02 8.68
N SER A 41 6.48 2.91 8.70
CA SER A 41 5.31 2.82 7.82
C SER A 41 5.74 2.92 6.36
N ILE A 42 6.53 3.94 6.02
CA ILE A 42 7.04 4.14 4.66
C ILE A 42 7.81 2.91 4.20
N ILE A 43 8.75 2.41 5.00
CA ILE A 43 9.55 1.23 4.65
C ILE A 43 8.65 0.00 4.44
N ALA A 44 7.70 -0.24 5.35
CA ALA A 44 6.79 -1.38 5.28
C ALA A 44 5.90 -1.32 4.03
N PHE A 45 5.32 -0.16 3.72
CA PHE A 45 4.47 0.01 2.55
C PHE A 45 5.25 -0.06 1.24
N VAL A 46 6.48 0.46 1.18
CA VAL A 46 7.34 0.32 -0.02
C VAL A 46 7.66 -1.15 -0.28
N ILE A 47 8.15 -1.88 0.74
CA ILE A 47 8.48 -3.31 0.60
C ILE A 47 7.23 -4.11 0.23
N GLY A 48 6.11 -3.89 0.93
CA GLY A 48 4.85 -4.57 0.65
C GLY A 48 4.34 -4.30 -0.77
N SER A 49 4.48 -3.08 -1.26
CA SER A 49 4.06 -2.70 -2.62
C SER A 49 4.95 -3.32 -3.70
N ILE A 50 6.26 -3.43 -3.46
CA ILE A 50 7.18 -4.14 -4.37
C ILE A 50 6.83 -5.62 -4.45
N ILE A 51 6.57 -6.28 -3.32
CA ILE A 51 6.16 -7.69 -3.30
C ILE A 51 4.83 -7.86 -4.06
N ALA A 52 3.85 -6.99 -3.79
CA ALA A 52 2.56 -7.00 -4.48
C ALA A 52 2.69 -6.77 -6.00
N MET A 53 3.65 -5.94 -6.42
CA MET A 53 3.98 -5.73 -7.83
C MET A 53 4.53 -7.02 -8.46
N ILE A 54 5.50 -7.69 -7.83
CA ILE A 54 6.10 -8.94 -8.35
C ILE A 54 5.04 -10.03 -8.51
N VAL A 55 4.21 -10.24 -7.47
CA VAL A 55 3.12 -11.23 -7.54
C VAL A 55 2.11 -10.88 -8.64
N SER A 56 1.81 -9.59 -8.81
CA SER A 56 0.91 -9.14 -9.88
C SER A 56 1.52 -9.32 -11.27
N LEU A 57 2.82 -9.08 -11.41
CA LEU A 57 3.56 -9.29 -12.65
C LEU A 57 3.51 -10.74 -13.10
N ILE A 58 3.84 -11.67 -12.18
CA ILE A 58 3.83 -13.11 -12.46
C ILE A 58 2.44 -13.53 -12.93
N ASN A 59 1.39 -13.14 -12.21
CA ASN A 59 0.02 -13.50 -12.59
C ASN A 59 -0.37 -12.97 -13.96
N VAL A 60 -0.10 -11.69 -14.25
CA VAL A 60 -0.44 -11.08 -15.55
C VAL A 60 0.35 -11.70 -16.69
N TYR A 61 1.63 -12.02 -16.47
CA TYR A 61 2.44 -12.69 -17.46
C TYR A 61 1.85 -14.04 -17.89
N TYR A 62 1.36 -14.83 -16.93
CA TYR A 62 0.78 -16.15 -17.20
C TYR A 62 -0.68 -16.12 -17.67
N SER A 63 -1.44 -15.06 -17.41
CA SER A 63 -2.87 -14.95 -17.78
C SER A 63 -3.09 -14.18 -19.07
N GLU A 64 -2.48 -12.99 -19.19
CA GLU A 64 -2.72 -12.04 -20.29
C GLU A 64 -1.53 -11.99 -21.27
N GLY A 65 -0.37 -12.51 -20.88
CA GLY A 65 0.85 -12.56 -21.68
C GLY A 65 1.84 -11.42 -21.41
N GLY A 66 3.01 -11.50 -22.07
CA GLY A 66 4.17 -10.64 -21.76
C GLY A 66 3.96 -9.15 -22.01
N LEU A 67 3.13 -8.77 -23.00
CA LEU A 67 2.91 -7.36 -23.34
C LEU A 67 2.20 -6.60 -22.21
N TYR A 68 1.18 -7.24 -21.61
CA TYR A 68 0.46 -6.67 -20.46
C TYR A 68 1.32 -6.65 -19.19
N ALA A 69 2.22 -7.62 -19.01
CA ALA A 69 3.17 -7.61 -17.90
C ALA A 69 4.11 -6.40 -17.96
N ILE A 70 4.56 -5.98 -19.15
CA ILE A 70 5.38 -4.78 -19.33
C ILE A 70 4.58 -3.51 -18.97
N ALA A 71 3.31 -3.44 -19.39
CA ALA A 71 2.43 -2.32 -19.02
C ALA A 71 2.28 -2.22 -17.48
N VAL A 72 2.10 -3.35 -16.79
CA VAL A 72 2.04 -3.38 -15.32
C VAL A 72 3.31 -2.79 -14.69
N ILE A 73 4.50 -3.09 -15.20
CA ILE A 73 5.75 -2.50 -14.68
C ILE A 73 5.74 -0.97 -14.81
N GLN A 74 5.34 -0.45 -15.97
CA GLN A 74 5.38 0.99 -16.24
C GLN A 74 4.43 1.77 -15.33
N TYR A 75 3.20 1.28 -15.15
CA TYR A 75 2.19 1.96 -14.35
C TYR A 75 2.36 1.76 -12.84
N SER A 76 2.99 0.66 -12.40
CA SER A 76 3.09 0.32 -10.98
C SER A 76 3.83 1.35 -10.14
N TRP A 77 4.79 2.10 -10.70
CA TRP A 77 5.56 3.09 -9.94
C TRP A 77 4.72 4.18 -9.30
N ILE A 78 3.74 4.71 -10.06
CA ILE A 78 2.84 5.76 -9.57
C ILE A 78 1.94 5.21 -8.46
N TYR A 79 1.41 3.99 -8.65
CA TYR A 79 0.57 3.33 -7.65
C TYR A 79 1.34 3.00 -6.37
N ILE A 80 2.61 2.57 -6.46
CA ILE A 80 3.46 2.32 -5.29
C ILE A 80 3.63 3.60 -4.47
N ALA A 81 3.93 4.73 -5.12
CA ALA A 81 4.07 6.01 -4.44
C ALA A 81 2.76 6.43 -3.75
N TYR A 82 1.64 6.30 -4.47
CA TYR A 82 0.32 6.68 -3.97
C TYR A 82 -0.14 5.82 -2.79
N TYR A 83 0.03 4.49 -2.86
CA TYR A 83 -0.33 3.58 -1.78
C TYR A 83 0.56 3.75 -0.55
N THR A 84 1.85 4.01 -0.74
CA THR A 84 2.78 4.32 0.35
C THR A 84 2.35 5.60 1.08
N PHE A 85 1.97 6.63 0.32
CA PHE A 85 1.48 7.88 0.90
C PHE A 85 0.21 7.66 1.72
N ILE A 86 -0.81 7.00 1.17
CA ILE A 86 -2.08 6.74 1.87
C ILE A 86 -1.87 5.90 3.13
N GLY A 87 -1.08 4.83 3.05
CA GLY A 87 -0.79 3.98 4.19
C GLY A 87 -0.09 4.72 5.32
N THR A 88 0.82 5.65 4.97
CA THR A 88 1.54 6.48 5.94
C THR A 88 0.62 7.53 6.59
N VAL A 89 -0.31 8.12 5.83
CA VAL A 89 -1.35 9.00 6.40
C VAL A 89 -2.25 8.20 7.35
N GLY A 90 -2.64 6.98 6.97
CA GLY A 90 -3.39 6.08 7.84
C GLY A 90 -2.66 5.83 9.17
N SER A 91 -1.35 5.58 9.15
CA SER A 91 -0.59 5.34 10.38
C SER A 91 -0.44 6.57 11.26
N ALA A 92 -0.31 7.77 10.67
CA ALA A 92 -0.38 9.02 11.41
C ALA A 92 -1.72 9.18 12.15
N ILE A 93 -2.84 8.88 11.47
CA ILE A 93 -4.17 8.93 12.09
C ILE A 93 -4.27 7.89 13.23
N GLY A 94 -3.79 6.66 12.99
CA GLY A 94 -3.78 5.61 13.99
C GLY A 94 -2.95 5.95 15.23
N TYR A 95 -1.86 6.70 15.07
CA TYR A 95 -1.05 7.21 16.18
C TYR A 95 -1.85 8.15 17.08
N TYR A 96 -2.51 9.15 16.50
CA TYR A 96 -3.29 10.11 17.28
C TYR A 96 -4.49 9.45 17.96
N LEU A 97 -5.15 8.50 17.29
CA LEU A 97 -6.20 7.70 17.91
C LEU A 97 -5.69 6.91 19.12
N ARG A 98 -4.47 6.37 19.05
CA ARG A 98 -3.87 5.68 20.20
C ARG A 98 -3.63 6.64 21.37
N GLU A 99 -3.07 7.81 21.10
CA GLU A 99 -2.83 8.81 22.15
C GLU A 99 -4.14 9.28 22.81
N GLU A 100 -5.23 9.39 22.07
CA GLU A 100 -6.56 9.69 22.62
C GLU A 100 -7.15 8.54 23.45
N ILE A 101 -6.88 7.28 23.09
CA ILE A 101 -7.37 6.10 23.84
C ILE A 101 -6.57 5.87 25.14
N GLU A 102 -5.28 6.19 25.13
CA GLU A 102 -4.39 5.99 26.27
C GLU A 102 -4.36 7.18 27.25
N ASN A 103 -4.98 8.33 26.90
CA ASN A 103 -5.26 9.46 27.80
C ASN A 103 -6.54 9.26 28.61
#